data_AF-A0A377BTQ0-F1
#
_entry.id   AF-A0A377BTQ0-F1
#
_cell.length_a   1.000
_cell.length_b   1.000
_cell.length_c   1.000
_cell.angle_alpha   90.00
_cell.angle_beta   90.00
_cell.angle_gamma   90.00
#
_symmetry.space_group_name_H-M   'P 1'
#
loop_
_entity.id
_entity.type
_entity.pdbx_description
1 polymer ?
#
loop_
_entity_poly.entity_id
_entity_poly.type
_entity_poly.pdbx_seq_one_letter_code
_entity_poly.pdbx_strand_id
1 'polypeptide(L)'
;MYPGRHYRERNWCWQDYASGSRPLIDAALARNGIQANIVQEIGHPATLFPMVAAGIGISILPALALPLPEGSPLVVQRITRLLNAS
;
A
#
# COMPACT_ATOMS: atom_id res chain seq x y z
N MET A 1 -13.52 -12.65 9.60
CA MET A 1 -13.12 -11.82 10.75
C MET A 1 -11.69 -11.34 10.48
N TYR A 2 -11.50 -10.09 10.06
CA TYR A 2 -10.14 -9.55 9.83
C TYR A 2 -9.68 -8.90 11.13
N PRO A 3 -8.66 -9.44 11.82
CA PRO A 3 -8.17 -8.90 13.08
C PRO A 3 -7.66 -7.46 12.87
N GLY A 4 -7.70 -6.66 13.94
CA GLY A 4 -7.41 -5.22 13.95
C GLY A 4 -6.22 -4.85 13.06
N ARG A 5 -6.41 -3.85 12.19
CA ARG A 5 -5.43 -3.50 11.15
C ARG A 5 -4.29 -2.68 11.73
N HIS A 6 -3.24 -3.38 12.17
CA HIS A 6 -1.98 -2.77 12.57
C HIS A 6 -1.12 -2.48 11.31
N TYR A 7 -1.49 -1.46 10.54
CA TYR A 7 -0.67 -0.98 9.41
C TYR A 7 0.71 -0.47 9.87
N ARG A 8 0.79 -0.04 11.14
CA ARG A 8 1.99 0.53 11.78
C ARG A 8 3.14 -0.46 11.97
N GLU A 9 2.86 -1.76 11.94
CA GLU A 9 3.86 -2.82 12.19
C GLU A 9 4.21 -3.62 10.91
N ARG A 10 3.71 -3.18 9.75
CA ARG A 10 3.95 -3.87 8.49
C ARG A 10 5.17 -3.31 7.78
N ASN A 11 5.86 -4.19 7.06
CA ASN A 11 6.83 -3.82 6.04
C ASN A 11 6.11 -3.33 4.79
N TRP A 12 6.65 -2.29 4.15
CA TRP A 12 6.05 -1.64 3.00
C TRP A 12 6.93 -1.78 1.76
N CYS A 13 6.29 -2.16 0.65
CA CYS A 13 6.88 -2.11 -0.69
C CYS A 13 6.27 -0.95 -1.45
N TRP A 14 7.10 -0.05 -1.96
CA TRP A 14 6.66 1.21 -2.55
C TRP A 14 7.13 1.41 -3.97
N GLN A 15 6.32 2.13 -4.74
CA GLN A 15 6.82 2.75 -5.96
C GLN A 15 7.73 3.93 -5.60
N ASP A 16 8.79 4.08 -6.36
CA ASP A 16 9.73 5.19 -6.21
C ASP A 16 9.09 6.53 -6.59
N TYR A 17 9.84 7.61 -6.38
CA TYR A 17 9.39 8.97 -6.63
C TYR A 17 9.18 9.30 -8.12
N ALA A 18 9.71 8.51 -9.06
CA ALA A 18 9.50 8.72 -10.49
C ALA A 18 8.11 8.29 -10.96
N SER A 19 7.40 7.47 -10.17
CA SER A 19 6.06 6.98 -10.48
C SER A 19 4.95 8.04 -10.56
N GLY A 20 5.20 9.27 -10.09
CA GLY A 20 4.19 10.31 -9.89
C GLY A 20 3.13 10.02 -8.80
N SER A 21 3.02 8.76 -8.36
CA SER A 21 2.04 8.32 -7.37
C SER A 21 2.49 8.53 -5.92
N ARG A 22 3.81 8.63 -5.69
CA ARG A 22 4.42 8.73 -4.37
C ARG A 22 3.89 9.90 -3.52
N PRO A 23 3.78 11.15 -4.03
CA PRO A 23 3.21 12.24 -3.24
C PRO A 23 1.75 12.02 -2.81
N LEU A 24 0.94 11.36 -3.65
CA LEU A 24 -0.45 11.03 -3.32
C LEU A 24 -0.54 9.97 -2.22
N ILE A 25 0.38 9.00 -2.25
CA ILE A 25 0.46 7.94 -1.24
C ILE A 25 0.95 8.51 0.10
N ASP A 26 2.01 9.34 0.07
CA ASP A 26 2.53 10.04 1.26
C ASP A 26 1.42 10.87 1.93
N ALA A 27 0.67 11.64 1.14
CA ALA A 27 -0.46 12.43 1.64
C ALA A 27 -1.58 11.55 2.22
N ALA A 28 -1.88 10.41 1.61
CA ALA A 28 -2.89 9.47 2.11
C ALA A 28 -2.46 8.83 3.44
N LEU A 29 -1.19 8.43 3.58
CA LEU A 29 -0.65 7.91 4.84
C LEU A 29 -0.67 8.96 5.95
N ALA A 30 -0.19 10.17 5.65
CA ALA A 30 -0.14 11.29 6.59
C ALA A 30 -1.54 11.64 7.11
N ARG A 31 -2.54 11.72 6.22
CA ARG A 31 -3.95 11.96 6.58
C ARG A 31 -4.55 10.89 7.51
N ASN A 32 -3.99 9.69 7.52
CA ASN A 32 -4.42 8.58 8.37
C ASN A 32 -3.49 8.33 9.57
N GLY A 33 -2.45 9.16 9.78
CA GLY A 33 -1.52 8.99 10.90
C GLY A 33 -0.77 7.66 10.86
N ILE A 34 -0.48 7.16 9.66
CA ILE A 34 0.25 5.93 9.42
C ILE A 34 1.70 6.30 9.10
N GLN A 35 2.63 5.80 9.91
CA GLN A 35 4.06 5.80 9.59
C GLN A 35 4.38 4.45 8.93
N ALA A 36 4.87 4.49 7.69
CA ALA A 36 5.21 3.29 6.93
C ALA A 36 6.68 2.91 7.14
N ASN A 37 6.95 1.66 7.53
CA ASN A 37 8.28 1.07 7.51
C ASN A 37 8.63 0.58 6.10
N ILE A 38 9.27 1.44 5.29
CA ILE A 38 9.57 1.16 3.89
C ILE A 38 10.79 0.25 3.82
N VAL A 39 10.60 -0.98 3.34
CA VAL A 39 11.69 -1.97 3.20
C VAL A 39 12.15 -2.14 1.75
N GLN A 40 11.37 -1.63 0.80
CA GLN A 40 11.72 -1.63 -0.61
C GLN A 40 11.08 -0.46 -1.36
N GLU A 41 11.87 0.20 -2.21
CA GLU A 41 11.40 1.13 -3.25
C GLU A 41 11.72 0.58 -4.65
N ILE A 42 10.77 0.69 -5.59
CA ILE A 42 10.90 0.14 -6.96
C ILE A 42 10.33 1.11 -8.01
N GLY A 43 10.98 1.19 -9.17
CA GLY A 43 10.59 2.15 -10.21
C GLY A 43 9.44 1.76 -11.13
N HIS A 44 9.08 0.49 -11.23
CA HIS A 44 8.02 0.04 -12.13
C HIS A 44 6.90 -0.69 -11.36
N PRO A 45 5.61 -0.32 -11.53
CA PRO A 45 4.50 -0.99 -10.85
C PRO A 45 4.42 -2.49 -11.13
N ALA A 46 4.92 -2.95 -12.30
CA ALA A 46 4.93 -4.35 -12.67
C ALA A 46 5.78 -5.24 -11.73
N THR A 47 6.80 -4.67 -11.07
CA THR A 47 7.60 -5.40 -10.08
C THR A 47 6.96 -5.36 -8.69
N LEU A 48 6.00 -4.48 -8.45
CA LEU A 48 5.36 -4.31 -7.15
C LEU A 48 4.45 -5.48 -6.78
N PHE A 49 3.58 -5.89 -7.71
CA PHE A 49 2.60 -6.93 -7.42
C PHE A 49 3.24 -8.29 -7.08
N PRO A 50 4.28 -8.78 -7.82
CA PRO A 50 4.97 -10.00 -7.44
C PRO A 50 5.60 -9.93 -6.04
N MET A 51 6.15 -8.77 -5.62
CA MET A 51 6.76 -8.62 -4.30
C MET A 51 5.76 -8.70 -3.15
N VAL A 52 4.60 -8.06 -3.32
CA VAL A 52 3.50 -8.16 -2.34
C VAL A 52 2.96 -9.60 -2.31
N ALA A 53 2.82 -10.23 -3.47
CA ALA A 53 2.34 -11.62 -3.56
C ALA A 53 3.31 -12.62 -2.91
N ALA A 54 4.62 -12.34 -2.96
CA ALA A 54 5.66 -13.11 -2.26
C ALA A 54 5.72 -12.85 -0.74
N GLY A 55 4.92 -11.93 -0.20
CA GLY A 55 4.83 -11.67 1.24
C GLY A 55 5.91 -10.72 1.79
N ILE A 56 6.63 -9.99 0.94
CA ILE A 56 7.69 -9.05 1.36
C ILE A 56 7.10 -7.88 2.18
N GLY A 57 5.89 -7.46 1.84
CA GLY A 57 5.22 -6.36 2.52
C GLY A 57 3.84 -6.08 1.94
N ILE A 58 3.23 -4.99 2.40
CA ILE A 58 2.00 -4.43 1.82
C ILE A 58 2.32 -3.21 0.95
N SER A 59 1.39 -2.83 0.08
CA SER A 59 1.54 -1.63 -0.73
C SER A 59 0.26 -0.81 -0.79
N ILE A 60 0.42 0.47 -1.16
CA ILE A 60 -0.67 1.38 -1.52
C ILE A 60 -0.47 1.76 -2.97
N LEU A 61 -1.56 1.72 -3.72
CA LEU A 61 -1.63 2.16 -5.09
C LEU A 61 -2.80 3.15 -5.25
N PRO A 62 -2.70 4.13 -6.15
CA PRO A 62 -3.84 4.92 -6.56
C PRO A 62 -4.94 4.01 -7.14
N ALA A 63 -6.20 4.38 -6.97
CA ALA A 63 -7.33 3.60 -7.51
C ALA A 63 -7.26 3.44 -9.05
N LEU A 64 -6.57 4.36 -9.75
CA LEU A 64 -6.35 4.29 -11.19
C LEU A 64 -5.47 3.10 -11.63
N ALA A 65 -4.68 2.52 -10.71
CA ALA A 65 -3.86 1.34 -10.99
C ALA A 65 -4.64 0.01 -10.83
N LEU A 66 -5.97 0.07 -10.71
CA LEU A 66 -6.87 -1.08 -10.67
C LEU A 66 -7.56 -1.28 -12.04
N PRO A 67 -8.00 -2.50 -12.38
CA PRO A 67 -8.02 -3.72 -11.56
C PRO A 67 -6.64 -4.34 -11.36
N LEU A 68 -6.54 -5.30 -10.42
CA LEU A 68 -5.35 -6.13 -10.30
C LEU A 68 -5.14 -6.97 -11.57
N PRO A 69 -3.89 -7.40 -11.87
CA PRO A 69 -3.63 -8.37 -12.93
C PRO A 69 -4.47 -9.63 -12.78
N GLU A 70 -4.90 -10.21 -13.90
CA GLU A 70 -5.66 -11.46 -13.90
C GLU A 70 -4.89 -12.58 -13.18
N GLY A 71 -5.59 -13.40 -12.40
CA GLY A 71 -5.00 -14.46 -11.59
C GLY A 71 -4.18 -14.00 -10.39
N SER A 72 -4.14 -12.69 -10.10
CA SER A 72 -3.44 -12.18 -8.92
C SER A 72 -4.04 -12.74 -7.61
N PRO A 73 -3.22 -13.26 -6.68
CA PRO A 73 -3.69 -13.70 -5.37
C PRO A 73 -3.92 -12.53 -4.40
N LEU A 74 -3.67 -11.30 -4.85
CA LEU A 74 -3.74 -10.11 -4.03
C LEU A 74 -5.19 -9.67 -3.78
N VAL A 75 -5.42 -9.11 -2.61
CA VAL A 75 -6.69 -8.48 -2.26
C VAL A 75 -6.48 -6.98 -2.09
N VAL A 76 -7.41 -6.18 -2.63
CA VAL A 76 -7.38 -4.72 -2.50
C VAL A 76 -8.33 -4.30 -1.41
N GLN A 77 -7.84 -3.47 -0.49
CA GLN A 77 -8.65 -2.92 0.58
C GLN A 77 -8.53 -1.41 0.59
N ARG A 78 -9.67 -0.72 0.60
CA ARG A 78 -9.70 0.73 0.76
C ARG A 78 -9.17 1.11 2.13
N ILE A 79 -8.19 2.02 2.15
CA ILE A 79 -7.79 2.71 3.38
C ILE A 79 -8.97 3.58 3.80
N THR A 80 -9.59 3.20 4.90
CA THR A 80 -10.67 3.94 5.53
C THR A 80 -10.10 4.50 6.82
N ARG A 81 -10.40 5.78 7.09
CA ARG A 81 -10.08 6.38 8.38
C ARG A 81 -10.84 5.59 9.44
N LEU A 82 -10.14 4.97 10.38
CA LEU A 82 -10.75 4.59 11.65
C LEU A 82 -11.09 5.91 12.35
N LEU A 83 -12.33 6.37 12.19
CA LEU A 83 -12.90 7.42 13.02
C LEU A 83 -13.06 6.82 14.41
N ASN A 84 -11.99 6.82 15.21
CA ASN A 84 -12.15 6.60 16.63
C ASN A 84 -12.73 7.92 17.18
N ALA A 85 -13.98 7.80 17.61
CA ALA A 85 -14.74 8.82 18.32
C ALA A 85 -13.95 9.32 19.55
N SER A 86 -14.26 10.56 19.90
CA SER A 86 -13.80 11.35 21.06
C SER A 86 -13.55 10.57 22.33
#